data_AF-A0A067CVJ8-F1
#
_entry.id   AF-A0A067CVJ8-F1
#
_cell.length_a   1.000
_cell.length_b   1.000
_cell.length_c   1.000
_cell.angle_alpha   90.00
_cell.angle_beta   90.00
_cell.angle_gamma   90.00
#
_symmetry.space_group_name_H-M   'P 1'
#
loop_
_entity.id
_entity.type
_entity.pdbx_description
1 polymer ?
#
loop_
_entity_poly.entity_id
_entity_poly.type
_entity_poly.pdbx_seq_one_letter_code
_entity_poly.pdbx_strand_id
1 'polypeptide(L)'
;MSSNTPSEELRDAICDMRGDDLEGLLDQGADANYVDEESGWALLLWAVKTNQPRAVATLLARGANVNAADPSGNTALHKAAYLGHAECATLLLAHGASADLHNKMQQTARDLALLFEKPEMAVLLTQ
;
A
#
# COMPACT_ATOMS: atom_id res chain seq x y z
N MET A 1 -23.21 5.48 18.30
CA MET A 1 -21.93 6.20 18.23
C MET A 1 -20.87 5.13 18.25
N SER A 2 -20.57 4.55 17.09
CA SER A 2 -19.47 3.61 16.98
C SER A 2 -18.20 4.44 17.19
N SER A 3 -17.58 4.27 18.35
CA SER A 3 -16.23 4.76 18.57
C SER A 3 -15.35 3.95 17.63
N ASN A 4 -15.02 4.52 16.47
CA ASN A 4 -14.01 3.93 15.60
C ASN A 4 -12.71 3.83 16.40
N THR A 5 -12.00 2.73 16.25
CA THR A 5 -10.65 2.60 16.81
C THR A 5 -9.72 3.58 16.10
N PRO A 6 -8.61 4.02 16.74
CA PRO A 6 -7.65 4.91 16.08
C PRO A 6 -7.09 4.32 14.78
N SER A 7 -7.05 2.99 14.65
CA SER A 7 -6.67 2.29 13.42
C SER A 7 -7.73 2.36 12.30
N GLU A 8 -9.02 2.32 12.65
CA GLU A 8 -10.12 2.54 11.71
C GLU A 8 -10.17 4.01 11.26
N GLU A 9 -9.97 4.95 12.18
CA GLU A 9 -9.83 6.37 11.84
C GLU A 9 -8.63 6.62 10.93
N LEU A 10 -7.52 5.90 11.13
CA LEU A 10 -6.36 5.94 10.24
C LEU A 10 -6.69 5.42 8.83
N ARG A 11 -7.50 4.35 8.72
CA ARG A 11 -8.03 3.88 7.42
C ARG A 11 -8.87 4.96 6.75
N ASP A 12 -9.82 5.55 7.48
CA ASP A 12 -10.71 6.59 6.96
C ASP A 12 -9.92 7.83 6.52
N ALA A 13 -8.92 8.26 7.28
CA ALA A 13 -8.04 9.36 6.91
C ALA A 13 -7.29 9.09 5.59
N ILE A 14 -6.81 7.86 5.37
CA ILE A 14 -6.21 7.47 4.09
C ILE A 14 -7.25 7.47 2.97
N CYS A 15 -8.44 6.91 3.19
CA CYS A 15 -9.51 6.91 2.18
C CYS A 15 -9.95 8.33 1.79
N ASP A 16 -10.02 9.24 2.77
CA ASP A 16 -10.40 10.65 2.60
C ASP A 16 -9.24 11.54 2.12
N MET A 17 -8.03 11.00 1.94
CA MET A 17 -6.81 11.72 1.57
C MET A 17 -6.39 12.82 2.57
N ARG A 18 -6.66 12.62 3.87
CA ARG A 18 -6.28 13.52 4.97
C ARG A 18 -4.89 13.17 5.50
N GLY A 19 -3.87 13.42 4.70
CA GLY A 19 -2.50 13.05 5.01
C GLY A 19 -1.91 13.65 6.29
N ASP A 20 -2.44 14.78 6.77
CA ASP A 20 -1.93 15.47 7.97
C ASP A 20 -2.39 14.81 9.28
N ASP A 21 -3.50 14.07 9.27
CA ASP A 21 -4.02 13.37 10.45
C ASP A 21 -3.25 12.06 10.73
N LEU A 22 -2.50 11.55 9.75
CA LEU A 22 -1.80 10.26 9.83
C LEU A 22 -0.79 10.21 10.98
N GLU A 23 0.05 11.25 11.12
CA GLU A 23 1.08 11.30 12.16
C GLU A 23 0.45 11.35 13.55
N GLY A 24 -0.58 12.17 13.73
CA GLY A 24 -1.29 12.31 15.00
C GLY A 24 -2.01 11.02 15.42
N LEU A 25 -2.60 10.28 14.48
CA LEU A 25 -3.26 9.00 14.76
C LEU A 25 -2.24 7.91 15.10
N LEU A 26 -1.10 7.86 14.41
CA LEU A 26 -0.01 6.93 14.71
C LEU A 26 0.62 7.22 16.08
N ASP A 27 0.68 8.48 16.50
CA ASP A 27 1.13 8.88 17.84
C ASP A 27 0.13 8.54 18.95
N GLN A 28 -1.17 8.47 18.62
CA GLN A 28 -2.22 8.00 19.53
C GLN A 28 -2.24 6.46 19.68
N GLY A 29 -1.35 5.75 18.98
CA GLY A 29 -1.23 4.30 19.05
C GLY A 29 -2.02 3.56 17.98
N ALA A 30 -2.39 4.22 16.86
CA ALA A 30 -2.91 3.52 15.69
C ALA A 30 -1.86 2.52 15.16
N ASP A 31 -2.32 1.31 14.80
CA ASP A 31 -1.43 0.28 14.26
C ASP A 31 -1.19 0.52 12.76
N ALA A 32 0.06 0.80 12.39
CA ALA A 32 0.46 0.96 10.98
C ALA A 32 0.30 -0.34 10.15
N ASN A 33 0.21 -1.49 10.81
CA ASN A 33 -0.05 -2.80 10.21
C ASN A 33 -1.52 -3.20 10.28
N TYR A 34 -2.42 -2.31 10.69
CA TYR A 34 -3.85 -2.59 10.73
C TYR A 34 -4.35 -3.13 9.38
N VAL A 35 -5.10 -4.22 9.47
CA VAL A 35 -5.78 -4.85 8.35
C VAL A 35 -7.27 -4.67 8.57
N ASP A 36 -7.92 -4.08 7.58
CA ASP A 36 -9.35 -3.88 7.57
C ASP A 36 -10.07 -5.24 7.61
N GLU A 37 -10.96 -5.45 8.59
CA GLU A 37 -11.65 -6.73 8.77
C GLU A 37 -12.64 -7.02 7.62
N GLU A 38 -13.25 -5.99 7.03
CA GLU A 38 -14.21 -6.14 5.94
C GLU A 38 -13.52 -6.49 4.61
N SER A 39 -12.47 -5.75 4.26
CA SER A 39 -11.77 -5.89 2.98
C SER A 39 -10.62 -6.90 3.03
N GLY A 40 -10.07 -7.16 4.22
CA GLY A 40 -8.83 -7.89 4.41
C GLY A 40 -7.58 -7.13 3.95
N TRP A 41 -7.66 -5.79 3.86
CA TRP A 41 -6.59 -4.95 3.28
C TRP A 41 -5.81 -4.24 4.38
N ALA A 42 -4.48 -4.34 4.33
CA ALA A 42 -3.61 -3.50 5.14
C ALA A 42 -3.73 -2.02 4.77
N LEU A 43 -3.48 -1.12 5.72
CA LEU A 43 -3.46 0.34 5.46
C LEU A 43 -2.53 0.74 4.31
N LEU A 44 -1.40 0.06 4.17
CA LEU A 44 -0.45 0.29 3.08
C LEU A 44 -1.08 0.08 1.69
N LEU A 45 -1.97 -0.91 1.53
CA LEU A 45 -2.67 -1.16 0.28
C LEU A 45 -3.65 -0.02 -0.06
N TRP A 46 -4.33 0.53 0.94
CA TRP A 46 -5.21 1.70 0.78
C TRP A 46 -4.43 2.96 0.38
N ALA A 47 -3.28 3.20 1.00
CA ALA A 47 -2.43 4.34 0.67
C ALA A 47 -1.92 4.29 -0.78
N VAL A 48 -1.54 3.10 -1.26
CA VAL A 48 -1.17 2.91 -2.66
C VAL A 48 -2.37 3.03 -3.58
N LYS A 49 -3.53 2.47 -3.19
CA LYS A 49 -4.77 2.53 -3.99
C LYS A 49 -5.23 3.96 -4.25
N THR A 50 -5.08 4.84 -3.26
CA THR A 50 -5.44 6.27 -3.33
C THR A 50 -4.33 7.15 -3.90
N ASN A 51 -3.20 6.56 -4.31
CA ASN A 51 -2.01 7.27 -4.81
C ASN A 51 -1.47 8.33 -3.83
N GLN A 52 -1.22 7.95 -2.58
CA GLN A 52 -0.67 8.84 -1.56
C GLN A 52 0.76 8.45 -1.15
N PRO A 53 1.79 8.92 -1.89
CA PRO A 53 3.19 8.67 -1.57
C PRO A 53 3.56 9.06 -0.13
N ARG A 54 3.05 10.20 0.36
CA ARG A 54 3.30 10.67 1.73
C ARG A 54 2.75 9.68 2.77
N ALA A 55 1.53 9.17 2.57
CA ALA A 55 0.94 8.16 3.45
C ALA A 55 1.73 6.85 3.42
N VAL A 56 2.14 6.39 2.22
CA VAL A 56 3.00 5.21 2.05
C VAL A 56 4.30 5.38 2.83
N ALA A 57 5.00 6.51 2.66
CA ALA A 57 6.25 6.79 3.36
C ALA A 57 6.07 6.82 4.89
N THR A 58 5.02 7.49 5.40
CA THR A 58 4.74 7.56 6.84
C THR A 58 4.44 6.18 7.43
N LEU A 59 3.61 5.38 6.77
CA LEU A 59 3.29 4.02 7.22
C LEU A 59 4.53 3.13 7.25
N LEU A 60 5.35 3.17 6.19
CA LEU A 60 6.60 2.41 6.12
C LEU A 60 7.61 2.86 7.19
N ALA A 61 7.71 4.16 7.46
CA ALA A 61 8.55 4.70 8.53
C ALA A 61 8.11 4.24 9.93
N ARG A 62 6.81 3.96 10.12
CA ARG A 62 6.25 3.39 11.35
C ARG A 62 6.29 1.86 11.41
N GLY A 63 6.98 1.21 10.46
CA GLY A 63 7.15 -0.25 10.46
C GLY A 63 5.97 -1.01 9.85
N ALA A 64 5.21 -0.39 8.96
CA ALA A 64 4.23 -1.12 8.15
C ALA A 64 4.94 -2.21 7.31
N ASN A 65 4.32 -3.38 7.22
CA ASN A 65 4.80 -4.50 6.45
C ASN A 65 4.67 -4.18 4.96
N VAL A 66 5.81 -3.86 4.34
CA VAL A 66 5.92 -3.53 2.92
C VAL A 66 5.40 -4.64 1.99
N ASN A 67 5.48 -5.89 2.45
CA ASN A 67 5.04 -7.09 1.72
C ASN A 67 3.67 -7.60 2.18
N ALA A 68 2.89 -6.79 2.90
CA ALA A 68 1.50 -7.11 3.23
C ALA A 68 0.71 -7.39 1.95
N ALA A 69 -0.06 -8.48 1.95
CA ALA A 69 -0.83 -8.94 0.81
C ALA A 69 -2.32 -8.94 1.12
N ASP A 70 -3.13 -8.59 0.12
CA ASP A 70 -4.58 -8.69 0.19
C ASP A 70 -5.05 -10.16 0.09
N PRO A 71 -6.37 -10.45 0.25
CA PRO A 71 -6.89 -11.80 0.12
C PRO A 71 -6.69 -12.44 -1.27
N SER A 72 -6.36 -11.65 -2.29
CA SER A 72 -6.00 -12.12 -3.64
C SER A 72 -4.50 -12.37 -3.80
N GLY A 73 -3.70 -12.17 -2.74
CA GLY A 73 -2.24 -12.29 -2.75
C GLY A 73 -1.52 -11.10 -3.37
N ASN A 74 -2.22 -10.00 -3.67
CA ASN A 74 -1.58 -8.81 -4.22
C ASN A 74 -0.95 -8.00 -3.08
N THR A 75 0.34 -7.70 -3.21
CA THR A 75 1.02 -6.76 -2.33
C THR A 75 0.78 -5.31 -2.74
N ALA A 76 1.23 -4.38 -1.90
CA ALA A 76 1.27 -2.96 -2.22
C ALA A 76 1.95 -2.69 -3.58
N LEU A 77 3.03 -3.41 -3.90
CA LEU A 77 3.75 -3.28 -5.16
C LEU A 77 2.94 -3.77 -6.37
N HIS A 78 2.17 -4.87 -6.22
CA HIS A 78 1.24 -5.33 -7.26
C HIS A 78 0.18 -4.27 -7.58
N LYS A 79 -0.39 -3.63 -6.55
CA LYS A 79 -1.38 -2.56 -6.73
C LYS A 79 -0.78 -1.33 -7.39
N ALA A 80 0.41 -0.91 -6.94
CA ALA A 80 1.12 0.21 -7.56
C ALA A 80 1.37 -0.06 -9.04
N ALA A 81 1.76 -1.30 -9.37
CA ALA A 81 2.03 -1.70 -10.74
C ALA A 81 0.78 -1.73 -11.63
N TYR A 82 -0.31 -2.30 -11.12
CA TYR A 82 -1.61 -2.32 -11.78
C TYR A 82 -2.17 -0.91 -12.03
N LEU A 83 -2.02 0.00 -11.06
CA LEU A 83 -2.53 1.37 -11.15
C LEU A 83 -1.59 2.31 -11.90
N GLY A 84 -0.31 1.96 -12.04
CA GLY A 84 0.72 2.81 -12.63
C GLY A 84 1.25 3.90 -11.68
N HIS A 85 1.15 3.71 -10.35
CA HIS A 85 1.61 4.67 -9.35
C HIS A 85 3.13 4.55 -9.12
N ALA A 86 3.93 5.08 -10.06
CA ALA A 86 5.39 4.94 -10.08
C ALA A 86 6.08 5.48 -8.82
N GLU A 87 5.60 6.59 -8.27
CA GLU A 87 6.15 7.18 -7.05
C GLU A 87 5.92 6.26 -5.83
N CYS A 88 4.71 5.72 -5.68
CA CYS A 88 4.41 4.73 -4.65
C CYS A 88 5.27 3.47 -4.82
N ALA A 89 5.42 2.96 -6.06
CA ALA A 89 6.28 1.81 -6.34
C ALA A 89 7.76 2.08 -5.96
N THR A 90 8.26 3.29 -6.25
CA THR A 90 9.63 3.69 -5.90
C THR A 90 9.85 3.66 -4.39
N LEU A 91 8.90 4.24 -3.62
CA LEU A 91 8.95 4.22 -2.16
C LEU A 91 8.91 2.78 -1.61
N LEU A 92 8.02 1.94 -2.14
CA LEU A 92 7.91 0.55 -1.73
C LEU A 92 9.23 -0.21 -1.97
N LEU A 93 9.83 -0.08 -3.17
CA LEU A 93 11.12 -0.70 -3.48
C LEU A 93 12.25 -0.18 -2.59
N ALA A 94 12.30 1.13 -2.34
CA ALA A 94 13.30 1.73 -1.45
C ALA A 94 13.22 1.21 0.00
N HIS A 95 12.02 0.79 0.42
CA HIS A 95 11.77 0.17 1.73
C HIS A 95 11.80 -1.37 1.70
N GLY A 96 12.29 -1.99 0.62
CA GLY A 96 12.51 -3.44 0.56
C GLY A 96 11.29 -4.27 0.13
N ALA A 97 10.36 -3.69 -0.64
CA ALA A 97 9.30 -4.46 -1.29
C ALA A 97 9.90 -5.52 -2.23
N SER A 98 9.39 -6.74 -2.16
CA SER A 98 9.82 -7.81 -3.05
C SER A 98 9.01 -7.77 -4.36
N ALA A 99 9.70 -7.53 -5.48
CA ALA A 99 9.12 -7.53 -6.82
C ALA A 99 8.82 -8.94 -7.36
N ASP A 100 9.44 -9.97 -6.77
CA ASP A 100 9.33 -11.37 -7.18
C ASP A 100 8.18 -12.12 -6.49
N LEU A 101 7.41 -11.44 -5.64
CA LEU A 101 6.23 -12.06 -5.03
C LEU A 101 5.17 -12.30 -6.09
N HIS A 102 4.54 -13.47 -6.01
CA HIS A 102 3.48 -13.89 -6.92
C HIS A 102 2.14 -13.77 -6.20
N ASN A 103 1.17 -13.12 -6.84
CA ASN A 103 -0.21 -13.14 -6.37
C ASN A 103 -0.85 -14.53 -6.60
N LYS A 104 -2.13 -14.71 -6.22
CA LYS A 104 -2.84 -15.98 -6.43
C LYS A 104 -2.97 -16.38 -7.91
N MET A 105 -2.84 -15.45 -8.84
CA MET A 105 -2.84 -15.68 -10.28
C MET A 105 -1.44 -15.99 -10.84
N GLN A 106 -0.43 -16.20 -9.98
CA GLN A 106 0.96 -16.41 -10.38
C GLN A 106 1.56 -15.23 -11.16
N GLN A 107 1.07 -14.02 -10.91
CA GLN A 107 1.58 -12.80 -11.54
C GLN A 107 2.43 -12.04 -10.54
N THR A 108 3.57 -11.53 -11.01
CA THR A 108 4.38 -10.54 -10.29
C THR A 108 3.82 -9.14 -10.49
N ALA A 109 4.35 -8.16 -9.73
CA ALA A 109 4.04 -6.76 -9.96
C ALA A 109 4.39 -6.33 -11.41
N ARG A 110 5.52 -6.81 -11.94
CA ARG A 110 5.93 -6.53 -13.32
C ARG A 110 4.95 -7.11 -14.34
N ASP A 111 4.48 -8.33 -14.14
CA ASP A 111 3.50 -8.96 -15.04
C ASP A 111 2.22 -8.14 -15.12
N LEU A 112 1.75 -7.61 -13.98
CA LEU A 112 0.61 -6.69 -13.95
C LEU A 112 0.91 -5.39 -14.72
N ALA A 113 2.08 -4.77 -14.51
CA ALA A 113 2.44 -3.56 -15.27
C ALA A 113 2.43 -3.80 -16.79
N LEU A 114 2.90 -4.96 -17.25
CA LEU A 114 2.89 -5.32 -18.68
C LEU A 114 1.47 -5.60 -19.19
N LEU A 115 0.65 -6.30 -18.41
CA LEU A 115 -0.74 -6.63 -18.78
C LEU A 115 -1.65 -5.40 -18.89
N PHE A 116 -1.40 -4.37 -18.08
CA PHE A 116 -2.20 -3.12 -18.05
C PHE A 116 -1.54 -1.96 -18.82
N GLU A 117 -0.61 -2.28 -19.72
CA GLU A 117 0.06 -1.33 -20.63
C GLU A 117 0.74 -0.16 -19.90
N LYS A 118 1.46 -0.48 -18.81
CA LYS A 118 2.25 0.46 -18.01
C LYS A 118 3.76 0.23 -18.22
N PRO A 119 4.32 0.58 -19.40
CA PRO A 119 5.70 0.26 -19.74
C PRO A 119 6.73 0.89 -18.80
N GLU A 120 6.51 2.15 -18.39
CA GLU A 120 7.40 2.86 -17.46
C GLU A 120 7.49 2.16 -16.10
N MET A 121 6.35 1.67 -15.60
CA MET A 121 6.29 0.90 -14.37
C MET A 121 6.99 -0.46 -14.51
N ALA A 122 6.80 -1.14 -15.64
CA ALA A 122 7.49 -2.41 -15.89
C ALA A 122 9.01 -2.23 -15.91
N VAL A 123 9.51 -1.12 -16.47
CA VAL A 123 10.93 -0.75 -16.45
C VAL A 123 11.42 -0.49 -15.03
N LEU A 124 10.64 0.25 -14.23
CA LEU A 124 10.95 0.53 -12.82
C LEU A 124 11.07 -0.75 -11.98
N LEU A 125 10.28 -1.77 -12.28
CA LEU A 125 10.27 -3.07 -11.60
C LEU A 125 11.36 -4.05 -12.12
N THR A 126 12.32 -3.57 -12.92
CA THR A 126 13.44 -4.40 -13.44
C THR A 126 14.73 -4.26 -12.62
N GLN A 127 14.72 -3.46 -11.55
CA GLN A 127 15.91 -3.11 -10.75
C GLN A 127 16.29 -4.20 -9.76
#